data_AF-A0A084J9Z0-F1
#
_entry.id   AF-A0A084J9Z0-F1
#
_cell.length_a   1.000
_cell.length_b   1.000
_cell.length_c   1.000
_cell.angle_alpha   90.00
_cell.angle_beta   90.00
_cell.angle_gamma   90.00
#
_symmetry.space_group_name_H-M   'P 1'
#
loop_
_entity.id
_entity.type
_entity.pdbx_description
1 polymer ?
#
loop_
_entity_poly.entity_id
_entity_poly.type
_entity_poly.pdbx_seq_one_letter_code
_entity_poly.pdbx_strand_id
1 'polypeptide(L)'
;MRYERLEKQINRLDNDIDSMGVAKKYLSNIDEINEVIKELNEKRIGLANELYFEDHSSYAQCCIEISNVIDRPLGQEAQAELLETIKEIFGRKSPNVSKKSYGLNAWLKELDIEYKWIEKENEDWATLIISGFGLHE
;
A
#
# COMPACT_ATOMS: atom_id res chain seq x y z
N MET A 1 -11.61 -0.80 7.92
CA MET A 1 -10.33 -1.54 7.98
C MET A 1 -9.73 -1.40 9.38
N ARG A 2 -8.99 -2.40 9.88
CA ARG A 2 -8.43 -2.43 11.26
C ARG A 2 -7.61 -1.17 11.59
N TYR A 3 -6.80 -0.71 10.67
CA TYR A 3 -5.88 0.43 10.86
C TYR A 3 -6.34 1.74 10.22
N GLU A 4 -7.63 1.86 9.88
CA GLU A 4 -8.15 3.04 9.16
C GLU A 4 -7.88 4.37 9.89
N ARG A 5 -7.88 4.36 11.24
CA ARG A 5 -7.56 5.54 12.04
C ARG A 5 -6.09 5.95 11.90
N LEU A 6 -5.17 4.99 11.80
CA LEU A 6 -3.75 5.27 11.57
C LEU A 6 -3.54 5.79 10.16
N GLU A 7 -4.17 5.17 9.16
CA GLU A 7 -4.11 5.62 7.75
C GLU A 7 -4.54 7.08 7.60
N LYS A 8 -5.66 7.46 8.22
CA LYS A 8 -6.15 8.86 8.18
C LYS A 8 -5.20 9.84 8.86
N GLN A 9 -4.58 9.45 9.96
CA GLN A 9 -3.64 10.32 10.67
C GLN A 9 -2.35 10.52 9.87
N ILE A 10 -1.79 9.45 9.30
CA ILE A 10 -0.59 9.53 8.45
C ILE A 10 -0.87 10.41 7.22
N ASN A 11 -1.97 10.17 6.51
CA ASN A 11 -2.36 10.98 5.36
C ASN A 11 -2.54 12.47 5.71
N ARG A 12 -3.07 12.79 6.91
CA ARG A 12 -3.17 14.17 7.37
C ARG A 12 -1.79 14.79 7.57
N LEU A 13 -0.88 14.08 8.24
CA LEU A 13 0.49 14.56 8.46
C LEU A 13 1.24 14.75 7.15
N ASP A 14 1.09 13.85 6.17
CA ASP A 14 1.68 14.00 4.84
C ASP A 14 1.19 15.29 4.16
N ASN A 15 -0.13 15.56 4.20
CA ASN A 15 -0.69 16.81 3.64
C ASN A 15 -0.19 18.06 4.39
N ASP A 16 -0.05 17.99 5.72
CA ASP A 16 0.45 19.10 6.53
C ASP A 16 1.93 19.37 6.19
N ILE A 17 2.75 18.34 6.05
CA ILE A 17 4.16 18.44 5.62
C ILE A 17 4.27 19.04 4.22
N ASP A 18 3.48 18.57 3.26
CA ASP A 18 3.45 19.10 1.89
C ASP A 18 3.07 20.59 1.89
N SER A 19 2.06 20.96 2.68
CA SER A 19 1.61 22.35 2.82
C SER A 19 2.68 23.25 3.42
N MET A 20 3.40 22.78 4.45
CA MET A 20 4.54 23.50 5.02
C MET A 20 5.69 23.62 4.01
N GLY A 21 5.94 22.59 3.21
CA GLY A 21 6.91 22.61 2.12
C GLY A 21 6.60 23.64 1.03
N VAL A 22 5.31 23.86 0.75
CA VAL A 22 4.86 24.96 -0.12
C VAL A 22 5.05 26.32 0.56
N ALA A 23 4.63 26.47 1.81
CA ALA A 23 4.76 27.73 2.57
C ALA A 23 6.22 28.20 2.68
N LYS A 24 7.16 27.26 2.89
CA LYS A 24 8.61 27.49 2.92
C LYS A 24 9.14 28.27 1.69
N LYS A 25 8.49 28.14 0.53
CA LYS A 25 8.90 28.84 -0.70
C LYS A 25 8.56 30.33 -0.70
N TYR A 26 7.63 30.75 0.14
CA TYR A 26 7.07 32.10 0.14
C TYR A 26 7.34 32.88 1.43
N LEU A 27 7.75 32.19 2.50
CA LEU A 27 7.98 32.79 3.81
C LEU A 27 9.48 32.89 4.14
N SER A 28 9.83 33.88 4.96
CA SER A 28 11.22 34.16 5.34
C SER A 28 11.68 33.38 6.58
N ASN A 29 10.77 32.84 7.39
CA ASN A 29 11.07 32.06 8.60
C ASN A 29 11.36 30.58 8.27
N ILE A 30 12.34 30.37 7.39
CA ILE A 30 12.65 29.05 6.81
C ILE A 30 13.06 28.03 7.90
N ASP A 31 13.83 28.46 8.90
CA ASP A 31 14.34 27.57 9.96
C ASP A 31 13.23 27.05 10.86
N GLU A 32 12.32 27.92 11.32
CA GLU A 32 11.13 27.53 12.09
C GLU A 32 10.25 26.55 11.30
N ILE A 33 10.06 26.80 10.00
CA ILE A 33 9.30 25.90 9.13
C ILE A 33 9.97 24.53 9.03
N ASN A 34 11.30 24.46 8.96
CA ASN A 34 12.01 23.19 8.95
C ASN A 34 11.87 22.42 10.26
N GLU A 35 11.88 23.11 11.40
CA GLU A 35 11.66 22.49 12.71
C GLU A 35 10.26 21.87 12.79
N VAL A 36 9.22 22.60 12.37
CA VAL A 36 7.85 22.07 12.32
C VAL A 36 7.73 20.87 11.38
N ILE A 37 8.31 20.94 10.17
CA ILE A 37 8.33 19.81 9.23
C ILE A 37 9.02 18.59 9.84
N LYS A 38 10.10 18.79 10.60
CA LYS A 38 10.83 17.71 11.26
C LYS A 38 9.95 17.03 12.32
N GLU A 39 9.31 17.80 13.20
CA GLU A 39 8.40 17.26 14.23
C GLU A 39 7.23 16.48 13.63
N LEU A 40 6.61 17.01 12.56
CA LEU A 40 5.55 16.32 11.84
C LEU A 40 6.02 15.01 11.23
N ASN A 41 7.24 14.99 10.65
CA ASN A 41 7.83 13.78 10.08
C ASN A 41 8.14 12.72 11.14
N GLU A 42 8.70 13.11 12.29
CA GLU A 42 8.97 12.18 13.40
C GLU A 42 7.68 11.50 13.88
N LYS A 43 6.61 12.29 14.02
CA LYS A 43 5.29 11.75 14.37
C LYS A 43 4.74 10.82 13.29
N ARG A 44 4.85 11.20 12.01
CA ARG A 44 4.42 10.39 10.86
C ARG A 44 5.16 9.06 10.82
N ILE A 45 6.47 9.05 11.07
CA ILE A 45 7.29 7.84 11.15
C ILE A 45 6.83 6.94 12.30
N GLY A 46 6.56 7.49 13.48
CA GLY A 46 6.06 6.71 14.62
C GLY A 46 4.76 5.97 14.30
N LEU A 47 3.80 6.67 13.67
CA LEU A 47 2.53 6.06 13.24
C LEU A 47 2.72 5.04 12.11
N ALA A 48 3.64 5.28 11.17
CA ALA A 48 3.95 4.32 10.11
C ALA A 48 4.58 3.04 10.69
N ASN A 49 5.49 3.17 11.65
CA ASN A 49 6.08 2.01 12.33
C ASN A 49 5.01 1.18 13.05
N GLU A 50 4.03 1.82 13.68
CA GLU A 50 2.88 1.13 14.29
C GLU A 50 2.03 0.42 13.23
N LEU A 51 1.73 1.10 12.11
CA LEU A 51 0.93 0.55 11.03
C LEU A 51 1.56 -0.70 10.40
N TYR A 52 2.88 -0.70 10.24
CA TYR A 52 3.64 -1.74 9.55
C TYR A 52 4.27 -2.77 10.49
N PHE A 53 4.03 -2.67 11.80
CA PHE A 53 4.66 -3.52 12.80
C PHE A 53 4.41 -5.01 12.59
N GLU A 54 3.20 -5.39 12.15
CA GLU A 54 2.79 -6.78 11.95
C GLU A 54 2.94 -7.26 10.50
N ASP A 55 3.52 -6.45 9.60
CA ASP A 55 3.53 -6.75 8.17
C ASP A 55 4.21 -8.07 7.84
N HIS A 56 5.24 -8.46 8.58
CA HIS A 56 5.89 -9.76 8.39
C HIS A 56 4.94 -10.93 8.64
N SER A 57 4.14 -10.87 9.71
CA SER A 57 3.15 -11.90 10.04
C SER A 57 1.98 -11.88 9.05
N SER A 58 1.50 -10.69 8.70
CA SER A 58 0.48 -10.52 7.66
C SER A 58 0.95 -11.05 6.30
N TYR A 59 2.23 -10.86 5.94
CA TYR A 59 2.80 -11.40 4.71
C TYR A 59 2.77 -12.93 4.67
N ALA A 60 3.18 -13.59 5.75
CA ALA A 60 3.14 -15.05 5.84
C ALA A 60 1.69 -15.58 5.66
N GLN A 61 0.71 -14.92 6.28
CA GLN A 61 -0.71 -15.27 6.10
C GLN A 61 -1.18 -15.01 4.66
N CYS A 62 -0.79 -13.89 4.06
CA CYS A 62 -1.11 -13.55 2.68
C CYS A 62 -0.57 -14.60 1.69
N CYS A 63 0.65 -15.11 1.93
CA CYS A 63 1.23 -16.16 1.10
C CYS A 63 0.42 -17.46 1.12
N ILE A 64 -0.19 -17.81 2.25
CA ILE A 64 -1.07 -18.99 2.34
C ILE A 64 -2.28 -18.80 1.42
N GLU A 65 -2.93 -17.63 1.46
CA GLU A 65 -4.09 -17.34 0.62
C GLU A 65 -3.72 -17.27 -0.88
N ILE A 66 -2.62 -16.61 -1.22
CA ILE A 66 -2.14 -16.52 -2.60
C ILE A 66 -1.77 -17.91 -3.15
N SER A 67 -1.23 -18.81 -2.33
CA SER A 67 -0.88 -20.18 -2.74
C SER A 67 -2.08 -20.96 -3.29
N ASN A 68 -3.29 -20.65 -2.82
CA ASN A 68 -4.52 -21.29 -3.31
C ASN A 68 -4.90 -20.88 -4.73
N VAL A 69 -4.35 -19.77 -5.25
CA VAL A 69 -4.67 -19.19 -6.55
C VAL A 69 -3.51 -19.17 -7.55
N ILE A 70 -2.33 -19.70 -7.17
CA ILE A 70 -1.19 -19.86 -8.08
C ILE A 70 -1.58 -20.68 -9.32
N ASP A 71 -1.09 -20.23 -10.48
CA ASP A 71 -1.33 -20.80 -11.81
C ASP A 71 -2.81 -20.90 -12.23
N ARG A 72 -3.72 -20.23 -11.50
CA ARG A 72 -5.13 -20.14 -11.87
C ARG A 72 -5.42 -18.82 -12.58
N PRO A 73 -6.25 -18.82 -13.64
CA PRO A 73 -6.74 -17.58 -14.24
C PRO A 73 -7.76 -16.92 -13.30
N LEU A 74 -7.44 -15.71 -12.86
CA LEU A 74 -8.32 -14.88 -12.04
C LEU A 74 -9.01 -13.85 -12.94
N GLY A 75 -10.33 -13.97 -13.07
CA GLY A 75 -11.19 -12.96 -13.67
C GLY A 75 -11.54 -11.84 -12.70
N GLN A 76 -12.44 -10.93 -13.10
CA GLN A 76 -12.79 -9.74 -12.34
C GLN A 76 -13.21 -10.02 -10.88
N GLU A 77 -14.13 -10.96 -10.66
CA GLU A 77 -14.65 -11.27 -9.32
C GLU A 77 -13.57 -11.84 -8.41
N ALA A 78 -12.78 -12.80 -8.91
CA ALA A 78 -11.70 -13.43 -8.15
C ALA A 78 -10.55 -12.44 -7.85
N GLN A 79 -10.27 -11.49 -8.75
CA GLN A 79 -9.33 -10.40 -8.50
C GLN A 79 -9.83 -9.45 -7.41
N ALA A 80 -11.12 -9.13 -7.41
CA ALA A 80 -11.72 -8.28 -6.37
C ALA A 80 -11.70 -8.98 -5.00
N GLU A 81 -12.04 -10.27 -4.96
CA GLU A 81 -11.95 -11.10 -3.75
C GLU A 81 -10.53 -11.14 -3.21
N LEU A 82 -9.54 -11.46 -4.05
CA LEU A 82 -8.12 -11.47 -3.65
C LEU A 82 -7.67 -10.12 -3.09
N LEU A 83 -8.07 -9.01 -3.73
CA LEU A 83 -7.73 -7.68 -3.25
C LEU A 83 -8.31 -7.40 -1.86
N GLU A 84 -9.57 -7.75 -1.61
CA GLU A 84 -10.19 -7.56 -0.30
C GLU A 84 -9.55 -8.48 0.75
N THR A 85 -9.26 -9.74 0.42
CA THR A 85 -8.51 -10.65 1.31
C THR A 85 -7.15 -10.08 1.71
N ILE A 86 -6.37 -9.57 0.74
CA ILE A 86 -5.07 -8.93 1.04
C ILE A 86 -5.27 -7.74 1.98
N LYS A 87 -6.21 -6.84 1.67
CA LYS A 87 -6.50 -5.69 2.51
C LYS A 87 -6.86 -6.11 3.93
N GLU A 88 -7.73 -7.12 4.09
CA GLU A 88 -8.17 -7.62 5.39
C GLU A 88 -6.99 -8.15 6.22
N ILE A 89 -6.10 -8.95 5.61
CA ILE A 89 -4.91 -9.51 6.25
C ILE A 89 -3.96 -8.42 6.75
N PHE A 90 -3.73 -7.37 5.95
CA PHE A 90 -2.87 -6.25 6.33
C PHE A 90 -3.61 -5.16 7.14
N GLY A 91 -4.93 -5.25 7.24
CA GLY A 91 -5.77 -4.31 7.98
C GLY A 91 -5.79 -2.89 7.43
N ARG A 92 -5.37 -2.65 6.17
CA ARG A 92 -5.25 -1.33 5.54
C ARG A 92 -5.65 -1.34 4.06
N LYS A 93 -5.93 -0.17 3.49
CA LYS A 93 -6.43 -0.05 2.11
C LYS A 93 -5.32 -0.04 1.06
N SER A 94 -4.18 0.55 1.40
CA SER A 94 -3.02 0.70 0.51
C SER A 94 -1.83 -0.11 1.04
N PRO A 95 -0.98 -0.65 0.16
CA PRO A 95 0.30 -1.20 0.58
C PRO A 95 1.15 -0.11 1.24
N ASN A 96 1.25 1.05 0.59
CA ASN A 96 1.95 2.23 1.09
C ASN A 96 0.96 3.35 1.39
N VAL A 97 0.81 3.69 2.67
CA VAL A 97 -0.18 4.65 3.18
C VAL A 97 -0.01 6.07 2.65
N SER A 98 1.19 6.42 2.21
CA SER A 98 1.50 7.75 1.64
C SER A 98 1.44 7.77 0.12
N LYS A 99 1.17 6.64 -0.53
CA LYS A 99 0.95 6.56 -1.98
C LYS A 99 -0.55 6.38 -2.26
N LYS A 100 -1.05 7.08 -3.28
CA LYS A 100 -2.44 6.98 -3.73
C LYS A 100 -2.69 5.77 -4.63
N SER A 101 -2.10 4.62 -4.31
CA SER A 101 -2.25 3.38 -5.07
C SER A 101 -2.88 2.31 -4.19
N TYR A 102 -4.05 1.82 -4.60
CA TYR A 102 -4.91 0.96 -3.76
C TYR A 102 -5.34 -0.34 -4.46
N GLY A 103 -4.96 -0.51 -5.73
CA GLY A 103 -5.40 -1.63 -6.56
C GLY A 103 -4.58 -2.88 -6.33
N LEU A 104 -5.08 -4.01 -6.83
CA LEU A 104 -4.42 -5.31 -6.73
C LEU A 104 -2.99 -5.28 -7.28
N ASN A 105 -2.77 -4.64 -8.42
CA ASN A 105 -1.43 -4.48 -9.01
C ASN A 105 -0.44 -3.77 -8.07
N ALA A 106 -0.90 -2.83 -7.25
CA ALA A 106 -0.04 -2.14 -6.29
C ALA A 106 0.37 -3.08 -5.15
N TRP A 107 -0.59 -3.85 -4.64
CA TRP A 107 -0.36 -4.86 -3.62
C TRP A 107 0.57 -5.96 -4.10
N LEU A 108 0.34 -6.53 -5.28
CA LEU A 108 1.18 -7.59 -5.83
C LEU A 108 2.64 -7.14 -6.00
N LYS A 109 2.89 -5.88 -6.37
CA LYS A 109 4.24 -5.31 -6.45
C LYS A 109 4.89 -5.11 -5.08
N GLU A 110 4.14 -4.59 -4.11
CA GLU A 110 4.67 -4.37 -2.76
C GLU A 110 5.02 -5.70 -2.08
N LEU A 111 4.22 -6.72 -2.33
CA LEU A 111 4.39 -8.08 -1.80
C LEU A 111 5.41 -8.90 -2.59
N ASP A 112 6.04 -8.31 -3.60
CA ASP A 112 7.00 -8.99 -4.48
C ASP A 112 6.45 -10.31 -5.04
N ILE A 113 5.23 -10.27 -5.59
CA ILE A 113 4.55 -11.43 -6.19
C ILE A 113 4.83 -11.47 -7.69
N GLU A 114 5.09 -12.66 -8.22
CA GLU A 114 5.23 -12.87 -9.66
C GLU A 114 3.85 -13.07 -10.30
N TYR A 115 3.54 -12.25 -11.31
CA TYR A 115 2.27 -12.34 -12.01
C TYR A 115 2.35 -11.81 -13.44
N LYS A 116 1.35 -12.20 -14.24
CA LYS A 116 1.13 -11.71 -15.60
C LYS A 116 -0.33 -11.32 -15.79
N TRP A 117 -0.53 -10.25 -16.54
CA TRP A 117 -1.84 -9.83 -17.04
C TRP A 117 -2.00 -10.32 -18.47
N ILE A 118 -3.12 -10.96 -18.77
CA ILE A 118 -3.47 -11.47 -20.09
C ILE A 118 -4.69 -10.71 -20.57
N GLU A 119 -4.50 -9.88 -21.58
CA GLU A 119 -5.58 -9.25 -22.32
C GLU A 119 -6.07 -10.21 -23.40
N LYS A 120 -7.39 -10.35 -23.55
CA LYS A 120 -7.98 -11.11 -24.64
C LYS A 120 -8.81 -10.18 -25.50
N GLU A 121 -8.69 -10.33 -26.82
CA GLU A 121 -9.57 -9.66 -27.76
C GLU A 121 -11.02 -10.08 -27.46
N ASN A 122 -11.89 -9.11 -27.17
CA ASN A 122 -13.31 -9.24 -26.78
C ASN A 122 -13.64 -9.46 -25.29
N GLU A 123 -12.69 -9.30 -24.36
CA GLU A 123 -13.00 -9.20 -22.92
C GLU A 123 -12.69 -7.79 -22.40
N ASP A 124 -13.65 -7.17 -21.70
CA ASP A 124 -13.50 -5.83 -21.10
C ASP A 124 -12.58 -5.82 -19.86
N TRP A 125 -12.10 -6.99 -19.44
CA TRP A 125 -11.30 -7.16 -18.22
C TRP A 125 -10.12 -8.10 -18.45
N ALA A 126 -8.92 -7.67 -18.06
CA ALA A 126 -7.72 -8.49 -18.19
C ALA A 126 -7.73 -9.64 -17.16
N THR A 127 -7.35 -10.84 -17.60
CA THR A 127 -7.17 -12.00 -16.71
C THR A 127 -5.81 -11.90 -16.00
N LEU A 128 -5.78 -12.14 -14.69
CA LEU A 128 -4.55 -12.20 -13.90
C LEU A 128 -4.13 -13.67 -13.73
N ILE A 129 -2.83 -13.96 -13.87
CA ILE A 129 -2.24 -15.24 -13.47
C ILE A 129 -1.05 -14.94 -12.56
N ILE A 130 -1.09 -15.48 -11.34
CA ILE A 130 0.00 -15.42 -10.37
C ILE A 130 0.85 -16.68 -10.55
N SER A 131 2.16 -16.52 -10.79
CA SER A 131 3.09 -17.63 -11.06
C SER A 131 3.92 -18.04 -9.83
N GLY A 132 3.99 -17.20 -8.81
CA GLY A 132 4.78 -17.52 -7.62
C GLY A 132 5.03 -16.32 -6.71
N PHE A 133 5.84 -16.57 -5.69
CA PHE A 133 6.39 -15.54 -4.81
C PHE A 133 7.78 -15.17 -5.32
N GLY A 134 8.09 -13.87 -5.32
CA GLY A 134 9.39 -13.38 -5.73
C GLY A 134 10.52 -13.95 -4.87
N LEU A 135 11.71 -14.05 -5.48
CA LEU A 135 12.92 -14.43 -4.77
C LEU A 135 13.47 -13.21 -4.05
N HIS A 136 13.23 -13.13 -2.74
CA HIS A 136 14.07 -12.29 -1.87
C HIS A 136 15.46 -12.94 -1.76
N GLU A 137 16.45 -12.44 -2.50
CA GLU A 137 17.87 -12.64 -2.17
C GLU A 137 18.30 -11.76 -0.98
#